data_AF-H3ATZ6-F1
#
_entry.id   AF-H3ATZ6-F1
#
_cell.length_a   1.000
_cell.length_b   1.000
_cell.length_c   1.000
_cell.angle_alpha   90.00
_cell.angle_beta   90.00
_cell.angle_gamma   90.00
#
_symmetry.space_group_name_H-M   'P 1'
#
loop_
_entity.id
_entity.type
_entity.pdbx_description
1 polymer ?
#
loop_
_entity_poly.entity_id
_entity_poly.type
_entity_poly.pdbx_seq_one_letter_code
_entity_poly.pdbx_strand_id
1 'polypeptide(L)'
;RSTMSSDPTTPPPVQLPLRSPQSPVSPSFPYPREGSRIWDRGHPLFGDLPSPLPTKRTRTYSATARASAGPRYKGTCKHFSRSQGHGFITPANGGEDIFVHISE
;
A
#
# COMPACT_ATOMS: atom_id res chain seq x y z
N ARG A 1 -72.37 -6.05 8.09
CA ARG A 1 -71.68 -5.61 6.86
C ARG A 1 -70.43 -4.85 7.30
N SER A 2 -69.28 -5.42 6.97
CA SER A 2 -67.93 -5.10 7.44
C SER A 2 -67.41 -3.74 6.96
N THR A 3 -66.55 -3.10 7.75
CA THR A 3 -65.35 -2.41 7.25
C THR A 3 -64.26 -2.54 8.32
N MET A 4 -63.27 -3.38 8.02
CA MET A 4 -62.08 -3.61 8.84
C MET A 4 -61.18 -2.37 8.79
N SER A 5 -60.72 -1.91 9.95
CA SER A 5 -59.61 -0.96 10.06
C SER A 5 -58.35 -1.77 10.27
N SER A 6 -57.43 -1.73 9.29
CA SER A 6 -56.14 -2.39 9.36
C SER A 6 -55.08 -1.40 8.90
N ASP A 7 -54.22 -0.97 9.82
CA ASP A 7 -52.77 -0.86 9.63
C ASP A 7 -52.12 -0.17 10.85
N PRO A 8 -50.82 -0.31 11.11
CA PRO A 8 -49.91 -1.40 10.75
C PRO A 8 -49.15 -1.88 12.02
N THR A 9 -48.81 -3.17 12.11
CA THR A 9 -47.77 -3.59 13.08
C THR A 9 -46.76 -4.42 12.32
N THR A 10 -45.83 -3.71 11.68
CA THR A 10 -44.58 -4.27 11.19
C THR A 10 -43.75 -4.67 12.43
N PRO A 11 -43.36 -5.95 12.60
CA PRO A 11 -42.43 -6.29 13.65
C PRO A 11 -41.06 -5.64 13.33
N PRO A 12 -40.32 -5.15 14.34
CA PRO A 12 -38.98 -4.65 14.09
C PRO A 12 -38.11 -5.77 13.52
N PRO A 13 -37.21 -5.50 12.56
CA PRO A 13 -36.26 -6.50 12.11
C PRO A 13 -35.42 -6.92 13.31
N VAL A 14 -35.42 -8.21 13.62
CA VAL A 14 -34.53 -8.79 14.62
C VAL A 14 -33.11 -8.59 14.09
N GLN A 15 -32.41 -7.57 14.58
CA GLN A 15 -30.98 -7.41 14.34
C GLN A 15 -30.27 -8.58 15.04
N LEU A 16 -30.01 -9.64 14.28
CA LEU A 16 -28.95 -10.57 14.63
C LEU A 16 -27.67 -9.73 14.72
N PRO A 17 -26.87 -9.82 15.81
CA PRO A 17 -25.57 -9.18 15.83
C PRO A 17 -24.80 -9.69 14.62
N LEU A 18 -24.30 -8.78 13.78
CA LEU A 18 -23.40 -9.14 12.68
C LEU A 18 -22.10 -9.66 13.32
N ARG A 19 -22.13 -10.93 13.74
CA ARG A 19 -20.96 -11.61 14.27
C ARG A 19 -20.17 -12.02 13.05
N SER A 20 -19.22 -11.17 12.68
CA SER A 20 -18.16 -11.55 11.75
C SER A 20 -17.61 -12.89 12.22
N PRO A 21 -17.66 -13.96 11.41
CA PRO A 21 -16.89 -15.14 11.74
C PRO A 21 -15.43 -14.67 11.72
N GLN A 22 -14.80 -14.63 12.90
CA GLN A 22 -13.34 -14.60 13.00
C GLN A 22 -12.83 -15.90 12.39
N SER A 23 -12.73 -15.93 11.06
CA SER A 23 -11.89 -16.88 10.37
C SER A 23 -10.53 -16.19 10.19
N PRO A 24 -9.47 -16.65 10.89
CA PRO A 24 -8.12 -16.41 10.41
C PRO A 24 -7.97 -17.28 9.16
N VAL A 25 -8.50 -16.81 8.02
CA VAL A 25 -8.13 -17.37 6.72
C VAL A 25 -6.72 -16.88 6.46
N SER A 26 -5.75 -17.65 6.96
CA SER A 26 -4.40 -17.59 6.44
C SER A 26 -4.52 -17.97 4.96
N PRO A 27 -4.15 -17.10 4.00
CA PRO A 27 -4.07 -17.52 2.62
C PRO A 27 -2.93 -18.53 2.54
N SER A 28 -3.27 -19.82 2.64
CA SER A 28 -2.35 -20.91 2.34
C SER A 28 -2.03 -20.83 0.86
N PHE A 29 -1.00 -20.07 0.50
CA PHE A 29 -0.41 -20.14 -0.82
C PHE A 29 0.27 -21.52 -0.95
N PRO A 30 -0.12 -22.39 -1.88
CA PRO A 30 0.45 -23.74 -2.01
C PRO A 30 1.84 -23.74 -2.66
N TYR A 31 2.60 -22.66 -2.50
CA TYR A 31 3.98 -22.56 -2.97
C TYR A 31 4.87 -22.18 -1.79
N PRO A 32 5.88 -22.99 -1.43
CA PRO A 32 6.96 -22.49 -0.60
C PRO A 32 7.71 -21.46 -1.45
N ARG A 33 7.40 -20.17 -1.24
CA ARG A 33 8.18 -19.09 -1.84
C ARG A 33 9.47 -18.96 -1.02
N GLU A 34 10.42 -19.82 -1.33
CA GLU A 34 11.84 -19.64 -1.02
C GLU A 34 12.22 -18.22 -1.47
N GLY A 35 12.44 -17.30 -0.53
CA GLY A 35 12.77 -15.91 -0.87
C GLY A 35 12.20 -14.81 0.04
N SER A 36 11.57 -15.12 1.18
CA SER A 36 11.31 -14.11 2.21
C SER A 36 12.51 -13.95 3.15
N ARG A 37 13.60 -13.39 2.63
CA ARG A 37 14.71 -12.85 3.44
C ARG A 37 15.21 -11.49 2.91
N ILE A 38 14.36 -10.74 2.20
CA ILE A 38 14.81 -9.52 1.50
C ILE A 38 15.05 -8.30 2.42
N TRP A 39 14.69 -8.39 3.71
CA TRP A 39 14.85 -7.27 4.65
C TRP A 39 15.94 -7.51 5.71
N ASP A 40 16.60 -8.66 5.71
CA ASP A 40 17.65 -9.03 6.66
C ASP A 40 18.97 -9.35 5.94
N ARG A 41 19.67 -8.31 5.51
CA ARG A 41 21.11 -8.07 5.77
C ARG A 41 21.70 -7.05 4.79
N GLY A 42 22.29 -6.01 5.37
CA GLY A 42 23.46 -5.31 4.83
C GLY A 42 23.16 -4.17 3.85
N HIS A 43 23.67 -2.99 4.17
CA HIS A 43 23.79 -1.84 3.27
C HIS A 43 25.29 -1.50 3.14
N PRO A 44 25.82 -0.86 2.07
CA PRO A 44 25.37 -0.73 0.67
C PRO A 44 26.48 -1.09 -0.33
N LEU A 45 26.22 -2.00 -1.28
CA LEU A 45 27.06 -2.12 -2.46
C LEU A 45 26.17 -1.82 -3.66
N PHE A 46 26.39 -0.65 -4.25
CA PHE A 46 25.91 -0.24 -5.57
C PHE A 46 25.82 -1.46 -6.51
N GLY A 47 24.62 -1.84 -6.95
CA GLY A 47 24.51 -2.85 -8.00
C GLY A 47 23.11 -3.43 -8.18
N ASP A 48 22.55 -4.02 -7.14
CA ASP A 48 21.38 -4.90 -7.33
C ASP A 48 20.14 -4.33 -6.66
N LEU A 49 19.66 -3.21 -7.19
CA LEU A 49 18.29 -2.79 -6.90
C LEU A 49 17.34 -3.85 -7.46
N PRO A 50 16.42 -4.42 -6.66
CA PRO A 50 15.56 -5.51 -7.10
C PRO A 50 14.67 -5.00 -8.23
N SER A 51 14.95 -5.49 -9.44
CA SER A 51 14.12 -5.23 -10.60
C SER A 51 12.77 -5.95 -10.46
N PRO A 52 11.64 -5.27 -10.75
CA PRO A 52 11.52 -3.87 -11.15
C PRO A 52 11.39 -2.91 -9.96
N LEU A 53 12.21 -1.85 -9.97
CA LEU A 53 12.06 -0.74 -9.04
C LEU A 53 10.65 -0.12 -9.17
N PRO A 54 10.00 0.26 -8.06
CA PRO A 54 8.68 0.88 -8.10
C PRO A 54 8.73 2.20 -8.87
N THR A 55 8.21 2.20 -10.10
CA THR A 55 7.94 3.40 -10.89
C THR A 55 6.47 3.76 -10.80
N LYS A 56 6.09 4.98 -11.16
CA LYS A 56 4.69 5.42 -11.29
C LYS A 56 3.77 4.44 -12.04
N ARG A 57 4.28 3.74 -13.07
CA ARG A 57 3.51 2.74 -13.85
C ARG A 57 3.45 1.37 -13.20
N THR A 58 4.45 1.02 -12.40
CA THR A 58 4.60 -0.31 -11.78
C THR A 58 4.14 -0.33 -10.32
N ARG A 59 3.93 0.83 -9.70
CA ARG A 59 3.45 0.95 -8.32
C ARG A 59 1.96 0.56 -8.24
N THR A 60 1.61 -0.22 -7.21
CA THR A 60 0.21 -0.62 -6.95
C THR A 60 -0.66 0.58 -6.53
N TYR A 61 -1.97 0.48 -6.79
CA TYR A 61 -2.93 1.52 -6.40
C TYR A 61 -2.85 1.87 -4.90
N SER A 62 -2.79 0.86 -4.03
CA SER A 62 -2.70 1.05 -2.58
C SER A 62 -1.40 1.72 -2.14
N ALA A 63 -0.29 1.50 -2.84
CA ALA A 63 0.96 2.20 -2.55
C ALA A 63 0.88 3.67 -2.96
N THR A 64 0.31 3.98 -4.13
CA THR A 64 0.08 5.36 -4.58
C THR A 64 -0.85 6.12 -3.62
N ALA A 65 -1.97 5.51 -3.21
CA ALA A 65 -2.93 6.13 -2.29
C ALA A 65 -2.33 6.44 -0.91
N ARG A 66 -1.50 5.53 -0.36
CA ARG A 66 -0.81 5.77 0.92
C ARG A 66 0.25 6.86 0.79
N ALA A 67 1.00 6.87 -0.30
CA ALA A 67 2.02 7.88 -0.55
C ALA A 67 1.41 9.29 -0.68
N SER A 68 0.25 9.42 -1.35
CA SER A 68 -0.43 10.72 -1.51
C SER A 68 -1.09 11.22 -0.23
N ALA A 69 -1.55 10.31 0.64
CA ALA A 69 -2.12 10.65 1.95
C ALA A 69 -1.06 11.00 3.02
N GLY A 70 0.20 10.65 2.77
CA GLY A 70 1.30 10.91 3.70
C GLY A 70 1.73 12.38 3.77
N PRO A 71 2.51 12.74 4.81
CA PRO A 71 3.13 14.07 4.90
C PRO A 71 4.10 14.33 3.75
N ARG A 72 4.22 15.59 3.34
CA ARG A 72 5.16 16.02 2.30
C ARG A 72 6.47 16.48 2.92
N TYR A 73 7.58 16.04 2.33
CA TYR A 73 8.92 16.42 2.75
C TYR A 73 9.61 17.28 1.68
N LYS A 74 10.59 18.08 2.10
CA LYS A 74 11.47 18.84 1.23
C LYS A 74 12.88 18.25 1.27
N GLY A 75 13.62 18.39 0.18
CA GLY A 75 15.00 17.93 0.07
C GLY A 75 15.68 18.55 -1.15
N THR A 76 16.97 18.28 -1.28
CA THR A 76 17.80 18.76 -2.40
C THR A 76 18.13 17.57 -3.30
N CYS A 77 18.03 17.75 -4.62
CA CYS A 77 18.48 16.74 -5.56
C CYS A 77 20.00 16.62 -5.48
N LYS A 78 20.50 15.43 -5.11
CA LYS A 78 21.93 15.16 -4.97
C LYS A 78 22.57 14.86 -6.31
N HIS A 79 21.96 13.96 -7.07
CA HIS A 79 22.34 13.66 -8.45
C HIS A 79 21.13 13.16 -9.21
N PHE A 80 21.01 13.55 -10.48
CA PHE A 80 20.00 13.04 -11.39
C PHE A 80 20.57 12.92 -12.80
N SER A 81 20.53 11.71 -13.33
CA SER A 81 20.99 11.43 -14.70
C SER A 81 19.80 11.18 -15.60
N ARG A 82 19.57 12.07 -16.57
CA ARG A 82 18.50 11.91 -17.57
C ARG A 82 18.70 10.68 -18.44
N SER A 83 19.95 10.35 -18.78
CA SER A 83 20.25 9.18 -19.59
C SER A 83 19.99 7.88 -18.85
N GLN A 84 20.25 7.82 -17.54
CA GLN A 84 19.94 6.66 -16.70
C GLN A 84 18.48 6.63 -16.20
N GLY A 85 17.76 7.74 -16.28
CA GLY A 85 16.34 7.84 -15.89
C GLY A 85 16.08 7.86 -14.39
N HIS A 86 17.09 8.09 -13.56
CA HIS A 86 16.95 8.09 -12.11
C HIS A 86 17.97 8.97 -11.40
N GLY A 87 17.77 9.13 -10.10
CA GLY A 87 18.65 9.90 -9.23
C GLY A 87 18.31 9.73 -7.75
N PHE A 88 18.88 10.61 -6.94
CA PHE A 88 18.69 10.60 -5.49
C PHE A 88 18.43 12.01 -4.94
N ILE A 89 17.61 12.09 -3.90
CA ILE A 89 17.27 13.31 -3.16
C ILE A 89 17.75 13.15 -1.73
N THR A 90 18.54 14.11 -1.24
CA THR A 90 18.90 14.20 0.17
C THR A 90 17.82 14.99 0.90
N PRO A 91 17.16 14.39 1.91
CA PRO A 91 16.05 15.03 2.60
C PRO A 91 16.53 16.12 3.57
N ALA A 92 15.76 17.20 3.74
CA ALA A 92 16.17 18.38 4.52
C ALA A 92 16.22 18.13 6.04
N ASN A 93 15.48 17.13 6.52
CA ASN A 93 15.51 16.68 7.91
C ASN A 93 16.70 15.75 8.22
N GLY A 94 17.58 15.52 7.25
CA GLY A 94 18.63 14.51 7.33
C GLY A 94 18.09 13.09 7.17
N GLY A 95 18.99 12.12 7.09
CA GLY A 95 18.66 10.71 6.86
C GLY A 95 19.28 10.17 5.57
N GLU A 96 18.81 9.01 5.14
CA GLU A 96 19.29 8.33 3.94
C GLU A 96 18.79 9.00 2.66
N ASP A 97 19.58 8.86 1.60
CA ASP A 97 19.22 9.38 0.28
C ASP A 97 18.02 8.63 -0.29
N ILE A 98 17.02 9.38 -0.78
CA ILE A 98 15.78 8.83 -1.31
C ILE A 98 15.92 8.67 -2.83
N PHE A 99 15.69 7.46 -3.32
CA PHE A 99 15.68 7.18 -4.76
C PHE A 99 14.50 7.86 -5.46
N VAL A 100 14.75 8.43 -6.64
CA VAL A 100 13.73 8.99 -7.52
C VAL A 100 13.89 8.48 -8.95
N HIS A 101 12.78 8.09 -9.58
CA HIS A 101 12.74 7.70 -10.99
C HIS A 101 12.18 8.84 -11.84
N ILE A 102 12.59 8.96 -13.10
CA ILE A 102 12.15 10.01 -14.04
C ILE A 102 10.63 10.05 -14.25
N SER A 103 9.95 8.93 -14.02
CA SER A 103 8.51 8.84 -14.18
C SER A 103 7.71 9.25 -12.95
N GLU A 104 8.35 9.45 -11.79
CA GLU A 104 7.64 9.86 -10.57
C GLU A 104 6.98 11.23 -10.74
#